data_AF-A0A660MYZ4-F1
#
_entry.id   AF-A0A660MYZ4-F1
#
_cell.length_a   1.000
_cell.length_b   1.000
_cell.length_c   1.000
_cell.angle_alpha   90.00
_cell.angle_beta   90.00
_cell.angle_gamma   90.00
#
_symmetry.space_group_name_H-M   'P 1'
#
loop_
_entity.id
_entity.type
_entity.pdbx_description
1 polymer ?
#
loop_
_entity_poly.entity_id
_entity_poly.type
_entity_poly.pdbx_seq_one_letter_code
_entity_poly.pdbx_strand_id
1 'polypeptide(L)'
;MEQLQNYWAQYLSFQTKAFAEIQTFTGLPAETLQIIGWVLLAYAVLFLLVLPLHRYFTRKKLGLQKSLVMQIDEMIYLLAKHQHLLNLDLEKLGGNPNIALMKTIFGEGKYDYIQSWEVILMNIHKVEQVLGRKVISLESEQALAKQVKSYHFTSAFGTVLKWILGISTLGIYFLIG
;
A
#
# COMPACT_ATOMS: atom_id res chain seq x y z
N MET A 1 -38.07 -17.85 15.52
CA MET A 1 -38.80 -16.68 14.99
C MET A 1 -39.22 -15.73 16.10
N GLU A 2 -39.91 -16.18 17.14
CA GLU A 2 -40.31 -15.32 18.29
C GLU A 2 -39.14 -14.64 19.01
N GLN A 3 -38.00 -15.34 19.21
CA GLN A 3 -36.84 -14.73 19.87
C GLN A 3 -36.27 -13.55 19.07
N LEU A 4 -36.19 -13.66 17.73
CA LEU A 4 -35.76 -12.56 16.87
C LEU A 4 -36.73 -11.38 16.92
N GLN A 5 -38.04 -11.64 16.95
CA GLN A 5 -39.06 -10.59 17.09
C GLN A 5 -38.96 -9.87 18.44
N ASN A 6 -38.72 -10.59 19.53
CA ASN A 6 -38.51 -9.97 20.85
C ASN A 6 -37.24 -9.12 20.90
N TYR A 7 -36.13 -9.58 20.32
CA TYR A 7 -34.92 -8.76 20.20
C TYR A 7 -35.16 -7.49 19.38
N TRP A 8 -35.90 -7.58 18.28
CA TRP A 8 -36.26 -6.42 17.46
C TRP A 8 -37.16 -5.42 18.19
N ALA A 9 -38.18 -5.90 18.91
CA ALA A 9 -39.08 -5.06 19.70
C ALA A 9 -38.32 -4.34 20.83
N GLN A 10 -37.40 -5.04 21.49
CA GLN A 10 -36.57 -4.48 22.55
C GLN A 10 -35.59 -3.43 21.99
N TYR A 11 -34.96 -3.70 20.84
CA TYR A 11 -34.10 -2.75 20.14
C TYR A 11 -34.86 -1.47 19.70
N LEU A 12 -36.05 -1.63 19.10
CA LEU A 12 -36.91 -0.50 18.70
C LEU A 12 -37.36 0.33 19.91
N SER A 13 -37.70 -0.32 21.03
CA SER A 13 -38.09 0.38 22.26
C SER A 13 -36.93 1.15 22.90
N PHE A 14 -35.71 0.64 22.78
CA PHE A 14 -34.50 1.31 23.25
C PHE A 14 -34.15 2.49 22.35
N GLN A 15 -34.17 2.31 21.03
CA GLN A 15 -33.93 3.40 20.08
C GLN A 15 -34.92 4.55 20.27
N THR A 16 -36.22 4.27 20.36
CA THR A 16 -37.24 5.31 20.50
C THR A 16 -37.09 6.12 21.78
N LYS A 17 -36.72 5.47 22.91
CA LYS A 17 -36.40 6.16 24.17
C LYS A 17 -35.15 7.02 24.06
N ALA A 18 -34.07 6.48 23.48
CA ALA A 18 -32.83 7.22 23.30
C ALA A 18 -33.01 8.44 22.38
N PHE A 19 -33.75 8.29 21.28
CA PHE A 19 -34.05 9.40 20.38
C PHE A 19 -34.96 10.45 21.03
N ALA A 20 -35.91 10.05 21.88
CA ALA A 20 -36.75 11.00 22.61
C ALA A 20 -35.95 11.84 23.63
N GLU A 21 -35.02 11.22 24.37
CA GLU A 21 -34.11 11.95 25.27
C GLU A 21 -33.20 12.91 24.51
N ILE A 22 -32.63 12.48 23.38
CA ILE A 22 -31.80 13.33 22.53
C ILE A 22 -32.62 14.46 21.91
N GLN A 23 -33.87 14.21 21.51
CA GLN A 23 -34.79 15.23 21.00
C GLN A 23 -35.10 16.28 22.06
N THR A 24 -35.36 15.88 23.31
CA THR A 24 -35.56 16.83 24.42
C THR A 24 -34.33 17.68 24.71
N PHE A 25 -33.13 17.15 24.47
CA PHE A 25 -31.86 17.85 24.71
C PHE A 25 -31.43 18.76 23.55
N THR A 26 -31.66 18.33 22.30
CA THR A 26 -31.18 19.03 21.09
C THR A 26 -32.23 19.91 20.41
N GLY A 27 -33.52 19.69 20.70
CA GLY A 27 -34.63 20.38 20.05
C GLY A 27 -34.83 20.03 18.58
N LEU A 28 -34.09 19.05 18.05
CA LEU A 28 -34.15 18.66 16.64
C LEU A 28 -35.40 17.83 16.32
N PRO A 29 -35.96 17.93 15.10
CA PRO A 29 -37.05 17.06 14.67
C PRO A 29 -36.64 15.58 14.71
N ALA A 30 -37.59 14.71 15.07
CA ALA A 30 -37.35 13.26 15.15
C ALA A 30 -36.85 12.67 13.82
N GLU A 31 -37.31 13.19 12.68
CA GLU A 31 -36.87 12.80 11.34
C GLU A 31 -35.37 13.09 11.12
N THR A 32 -34.90 14.26 11.54
CA THR A 32 -33.50 14.66 11.44
C THR A 32 -32.61 13.78 12.32
N LEU A 33 -33.06 13.46 13.53
CA LEU A 33 -32.34 12.56 14.44
C LEU A 33 -32.22 11.14 13.89
N GLN A 34 -33.27 10.62 13.25
CA GLN A 34 -33.21 9.31 12.60
C GLN A 34 -32.19 9.29 11.46
N ILE A 35 -32.19 10.32 10.60
CA ILE A 35 -31.22 10.45 9.50
C ILE A 35 -29.79 10.49 10.03
N ILE A 36 -29.51 11.32 11.04
CA ILE A 36 -28.19 11.42 11.68
C ILE A 36 -27.79 10.05 12.28
N GLY A 37 -28.72 9.36 12.95
CA GLY A 37 -28.48 8.02 13.50
C GLY A 37 -28.09 6.99 12.43
N TRP A 38 -28.80 6.97 11.30
CA TRP A 38 -28.48 6.08 10.18
C TRP A 38 -27.12 6.41 9.54
N VAL A 39 -26.80 7.70 9.39
CA VAL A 39 -25.50 8.15 8.87
C VAL A 39 -24.36 7.71 9.80
N LEU A 40 -24.51 7.91 11.12
CA LEU A 40 -23.52 7.49 12.11
C LEU A 40 -23.35 5.96 12.13
N LEU A 41 -24.44 5.21 12.02
CA LEU A 41 -24.39 3.75 11.95
C LEU A 41 -23.69 3.27 10.67
N ALA A 42 -24.03 3.85 9.53
CA ALA A 42 -23.36 3.56 8.25
C ALA A 42 -21.85 3.89 8.31
N TYR A 43 -21.49 5.00 8.94
CA TYR A 43 -20.09 5.36 9.15
C TYR A 43 -19.36 4.39 10.08
N ALA A 44 -19.98 3.96 11.18
CA ALA A 44 -19.41 2.97 12.08
C ALA A 44 -19.15 1.64 11.36
N VAL A 45 -20.08 1.19 10.52
CA VAL A 45 -19.92 -0.01 9.68
C VAL A 45 -18.78 0.18 8.68
N LEU A 46 -18.73 1.33 8.00
CA LEU A 46 -17.66 1.65 7.05
C LEU A 46 -16.29 1.65 7.74
N PHE A 47 -16.19 2.24 8.94
CA PHE A 47 -14.97 2.26 9.73
C PHE A 47 -14.54 0.85 10.16
N LEU A 48 -15.49 0.02 10.61
CA LEU A 48 -15.24 -1.38 10.97
C LEU A 48 -14.76 -2.23 9.79
N LEU A 49 -15.18 -1.92 8.56
CA LEU A 49 -14.72 -2.62 7.36
C LEU A 49 -13.38 -2.08 6.84
N VAL A 50 -13.23 -0.76 6.77
CA VAL A 50 -12.06 -0.13 6.15
C VAL A 50 -10.83 -0.22 7.02
N LEU A 51 -10.97 -0.15 8.35
CA LEU A 51 -9.84 -0.17 9.28
C LEU A 51 -9.04 -1.49 9.27
N PRO A 52 -9.65 -2.69 9.36
CA PRO A 52 -8.92 -3.95 9.24
C PRO A 52 -8.32 -4.12 7.83
N LEU A 53 -9.02 -3.70 6.78
CA LEU A 53 -8.49 -3.69 5.42
C LEU A 53 -7.23 -2.81 5.34
N HIS A 54 -7.29 -1.57 5.81
CA HIS A 54 -6.15 -0.65 5.80
C HIS A 54 -4.95 -1.22 6.56
N ARG A 55 -5.17 -1.81 7.74
CA ARG A 55 -4.11 -2.49 8.51
C ARG A 55 -3.51 -3.66 7.73
N TYR A 56 -4.34 -4.49 7.10
CA TYR A 56 -3.89 -5.62 6.28
C TYR A 56 -3.04 -5.16 5.09
N PHE A 57 -3.52 -4.18 4.31
CA PHE A 57 -2.78 -3.65 3.15
C PHE A 57 -1.49 -2.95 3.56
N THR A 58 -1.46 -2.26 4.71
CA THR A 58 -0.24 -1.63 5.24
C THR A 58 0.82 -2.69 5.58
N ARG A 59 0.43 -3.75 6.30
CA ARG A 59 1.35 -4.86 6.62
C ARG A 59 1.85 -5.57 5.37
N LYS A 60 0.95 -5.84 4.42
CA LYS A 60 1.29 -6.46 3.13
C LYS A 60 2.28 -5.58 2.34
N LYS A 61 2.07 -4.26 2.32
CA LYS A 61 2.98 -3.30 1.68
C LYS A 61 4.39 -3.36 2.29
N LEU A 62 4.49 -3.36 3.62
CA LEU A 62 5.78 -3.45 4.32
C LEU A 62 6.50 -4.78 4.03
N GLY A 63 5.76 -5.89 4.01
CA GLY A 63 6.32 -7.20 3.66
C GLY A 63 6.83 -7.25 2.21
N LEU A 64 6.05 -6.73 1.27
CA LEU A 64 6.45 -6.62 -0.14
C LEU A 64 7.66 -5.70 -0.32
N GLN A 65 7.69 -4.56 0.39
CA GLN A 65 8.84 -3.65 0.35
C GLN A 65 10.11 -4.33 0.85
N LYS A 66 10.05 -5.03 1.99
CA LYS A 66 11.21 -5.75 2.53
C LYS A 66 11.68 -6.85 1.58
N SER A 67 10.75 -7.61 0.99
CA SER A 67 11.07 -8.66 0.01
C SER A 67 11.72 -8.08 -1.26
N LEU A 68 11.17 -6.98 -1.78
CA LEU A 68 11.70 -6.32 -2.97
C LEU A 68 13.10 -5.77 -2.75
N VAL A 69 13.35 -5.11 -1.61
CA VAL A 69 14.68 -4.59 -1.26
C VAL A 69 15.67 -5.74 -1.14
N MET A 70 15.30 -6.83 -0.47
CA MET A 70 16.17 -8.00 -0.32
C MET A 70 16.54 -8.65 -1.67
N GLN A 71 15.57 -8.76 -2.59
CA GLN A 71 15.84 -9.26 -3.94
C GLN A 71 16.77 -8.32 -4.69
N ILE A 72 16.52 -7.02 -4.67
CA ILE A 72 17.35 -6.02 -5.36
C ILE A 72 18.79 -6.05 -4.79
N ASP A 73 18.95 -6.12 -3.47
CA ASP A 73 20.26 -6.24 -2.82
C ASP A 73 20.99 -7.52 -3.24
N GLU A 74 20.29 -8.65 -3.32
CA GLU A 74 20.86 -9.91 -3.80
C GLU A 74 21.34 -9.81 -5.25
N MET A 75 20.54 -9.19 -6.13
CA MET A 75 20.90 -8.96 -7.53
C MET A 75 22.14 -8.06 -7.66
N ILE A 76 22.21 -6.98 -6.88
CA ILE A 76 23.36 -6.08 -6.82
C ILE A 76 24.60 -6.82 -6.28
N TYR A 77 24.45 -7.65 -5.26
CA TYR A 77 25.54 -8.45 -4.71
C TYR A 77 26.09 -9.46 -5.74
N LEU A 78 25.20 -10.19 -6.43
CA LEU A 78 25.61 -11.14 -7.47
C LEU A 78 26.37 -10.44 -8.61
N LEU A 79 25.91 -9.26 -9.00
CA LEU A 79 26.58 -8.39 -9.98
C LEU A 79 28.00 -8.03 -9.51
N ALA A 80 28.12 -7.48 -8.30
CA ALA A 80 29.41 -7.05 -7.74
C ALA A 80 30.39 -8.23 -7.60
N LYS A 81 29.89 -9.39 -7.15
CA LYS A 81 30.68 -10.62 -7.05
C LYS A 81 31.21 -11.06 -8.42
N HIS A 82 30.37 -11.02 -9.45
CA HIS A 82 30.78 -11.42 -10.82
C HIS A 82 31.77 -10.43 -11.43
N GLN A 83 31.61 -9.13 -11.17
CA GLN A 83 32.54 -8.09 -11.60
C GLN A 83 33.91 -8.25 -10.92
N HIS A 84 33.93 -8.50 -9.61
CA HIS A 84 35.16 -8.69 -8.85
C HIS A 84 35.93 -9.96 -9.26
N LEU A 85 35.21 -11.09 -9.43
CA LEU A 85 35.84 -12.37 -9.76
C LEU A 85 36.45 -12.42 -11.16
N LEU A 86 35.94 -11.62 -12.10
CA LEU A 86 36.39 -11.65 -13.50
C LEU A 86 37.42 -10.58 -13.86
N ASN A 87 37.84 -9.72 -12.90
CA ASN A 87 38.74 -8.59 -13.15
C ASN A 87 38.36 -7.83 -14.44
N LEU A 88 37.07 -7.57 -14.64
CA LEU A 88 36.62 -6.90 -15.85
C LEU A 88 37.30 -5.55 -15.96
N ASP A 89 37.91 -5.32 -17.12
CA ASP A 89 38.57 -4.06 -17.43
C ASP A 89 37.50 -2.99 -17.65
N LEU A 90 37.22 -2.31 -16.54
CA LEU A 90 36.20 -1.31 -16.31
C LEU A 90 36.26 -0.13 -17.31
N GLU A 91 37.42 0.10 -17.94
CA GLU A 91 37.57 1.14 -18.96
C GLU A 91 36.82 0.85 -20.27
N LYS A 92 36.68 -0.44 -20.66
CA LYS A 92 35.95 -0.83 -21.88
C LYS A 92 34.43 -0.68 -21.77
N LEU A 93 33.93 -0.37 -20.58
CA LEU A 93 32.52 -0.16 -20.26
C LEU A 93 32.08 1.32 -20.29
N GLY A 94 32.96 2.24 -20.74
CA GLY A 94 32.61 3.66 -20.94
C GLY A 94 32.79 4.56 -19.71
N GLY A 95 33.89 4.38 -18.97
CA GLY A 95 34.22 5.12 -17.74
C GLY A 95 33.94 4.31 -16.47
N ASN A 96 34.66 4.58 -15.38
CA ASN A 96 34.68 3.77 -14.15
C ASN A 96 33.29 3.22 -13.75
N PRO A 97 32.95 1.96 -14.09
CA PRO A 97 31.63 1.36 -13.99
C PRO A 97 31.26 0.98 -12.57
N ASN A 98 32.23 0.66 -11.71
CA ASN A 98 31.99 0.47 -10.28
C ASN A 98 31.49 1.77 -9.64
N ILE A 99 31.98 2.91 -10.13
CA ILE A 99 31.47 4.22 -9.74
C ILE A 99 30.21 4.58 -10.53
N ALA A 100 30.12 4.32 -11.83
CA ALA A 100 28.98 4.76 -12.65
C ALA A 100 27.70 3.96 -12.43
N LEU A 101 27.76 2.64 -12.19
CA LEU A 101 26.60 1.78 -11.93
C LEU A 101 26.04 2.02 -10.53
N MET A 102 26.91 2.03 -9.50
CA MET A 102 26.48 2.43 -8.16
C MET A 102 26.06 3.90 -8.13
N LYS A 103 26.75 4.83 -8.78
CA LYS A 103 26.35 6.25 -8.82
C LYS A 103 25.13 6.53 -9.71
N THR A 104 24.72 5.63 -10.62
CA THR A 104 23.40 5.77 -11.29
C THR A 104 22.27 5.13 -10.50
N ILE A 105 22.55 4.05 -9.75
CA ILE A 105 21.60 3.43 -8.81
C ILE A 105 21.42 4.31 -7.54
N PHE A 106 22.48 4.96 -7.09
CA PHE A 106 22.57 5.79 -5.87
C PHE A 106 22.78 7.29 -6.17
N GLY A 107 22.59 7.70 -7.44
CA GLY A 107 22.75 9.08 -7.89
C GLY A 107 21.57 9.98 -7.53
N GLU A 108 21.86 11.28 -7.45
CA GLU A 108 20.98 12.34 -6.92
C GLU A 108 19.50 12.15 -7.27
N GLY A 109 18.70 11.90 -6.23
CA GLY A 109 17.23 11.91 -6.28
C GLY A 109 16.54 10.54 -6.40
N LYS A 110 17.27 9.43 -6.59
CA LYS A 110 16.68 8.08 -6.75
C LYS A 110 17.03 7.12 -5.60
N TYR A 111 16.54 7.40 -4.40
CA TYR A 111 16.76 6.55 -3.22
C TYR A 111 15.74 5.40 -3.06
N ASP A 112 14.72 5.34 -3.92
CA ASP A 112 13.71 4.29 -3.85
C ASP A 112 14.02 3.17 -4.86
N TYR A 113 14.58 2.08 -4.35
CA TYR A 113 14.88 0.86 -5.12
C TYR A 113 13.66 0.35 -5.89
N ILE A 114 12.46 0.51 -5.33
CA ILE A 114 11.23 0.05 -5.97
C ILE A 114 10.84 0.93 -7.15
N GLN A 115 11.15 2.22 -7.13
CA GLN A 115 10.90 3.11 -8.27
C GLN A 115 11.97 2.98 -9.36
N SER A 116 13.18 2.59 -8.98
CA SER A 116 14.33 2.50 -9.88
C SER A 116 14.61 1.08 -10.37
N TRP A 117 13.74 0.12 -10.07
CA TRP A 117 13.94 -1.31 -10.36
C TRP A 117 14.20 -1.61 -11.84
N GLU A 118 13.54 -0.91 -12.77
CA GLU A 118 13.78 -1.06 -14.22
C GLU A 118 15.19 -0.61 -14.62
N VAL A 119 15.68 0.47 -14.01
CA VAL A 119 17.04 0.99 -14.25
C VAL A 119 18.07 0.00 -13.70
N ILE A 120 17.80 -0.58 -12.53
CA ILE A 120 18.65 -1.61 -11.91
C ILE A 120 18.72 -2.84 -12.82
N LEU A 121 17.57 -3.36 -13.30
CA LEU A 121 17.52 -4.49 -14.24
C LEU A 121 18.23 -4.19 -15.56
N MET A 122 17.99 -3.02 -16.15
CA MET A 122 18.66 -2.63 -17.40
C MET A 122 20.18 -2.59 -17.22
N ASN A 123 20.66 -2.10 -16.08
CA ASN A 123 22.08 -2.09 -15.74
C ASN A 123 22.65 -3.49 -15.55
N ILE A 124 21.90 -4.41 -14.92
CA ILE A 124 22.24 -5.82 -14.85
C ILE A 124 22.37 -6.42 -16.25
N HIS A 125 21.37 -6.22 -17.13
CA HIS A 125 21.39 -6.78 -18.48
C HIS A 125 22.58 -6.29 -19.31
N LYS A 126 22.98 -5.02 -19.18
CA LYS A 126 24.20 -4.50 -19.82
C LYS A 126 25.46 -5.24 -19.35
N VAL A 127 25.54 -5.53 -18.06
CA VAL A 127 26.66 -6.30 -17.50
C VAL A 127 26.61 -7.75 -17.97
N GLU A 128 25.44 -8.38 -18.01
CA GLU A 128 25.28 -9.74 -18.57
C GLU A 128 25.71 -9.83 -20.03
N GLN A 129 25.40 -8.82 -20.85
CA GLN A 129 25.85 -8.73 -22.24
C GLN A 129 27.37 -8.69 -22.34
N VAL A 130 28.03 -7.87 -21.51
CA VAL A 130 29.49 -7.74 -21.49
C VAL A 130 30.16 -9.01 -20.96
N LEU A 131 29.51 -9.67 -20.00
CA LEU A 131 29.95 -10.94 -19.44
C LEU A 131 29.73 -12.13 -20.38
N GLY A 132 28.88 -11.99 -21.40
CA GLY A 132 28.47 -13.10 -22.27
C GLY A 132 27.71 -14.22 -21.54
N ARG A 133 27.22 -13.97 -20.32
CA ARG A 133 26.49 -14.94 -19.49
C ARG A 133 25.43 -14.24 -18.66
N LYS A 134 24.33 -14.96 -18.40
CA LYS A 134 23.32 -14.51 -17.43
C LYS A 134 23.87 -14.62 -16.00
N VAL A 135 23.74 -13.53 -15.25
CA VAL A 135 24.03 -13.43 -13.81
C VAL A 135 22.75 -13.69 -13.01
N ILE A 136 21.60 -13.35 -13.59
CA ILE A 136 20.28 -13.47 -12.97
C ILE A 136 19.39 -14.40 -13.79
N SER A 137 18.65 -15.27 -13.10
CA SER A 137 17.70 -16.17 -13.76
C SER A 137 16.48 -15.41 -14.26
N LEU A 138 15.86 -15.91 -15.33
CA LEU A 138 14.60 -15.35 -15.85
C LEU A 138 13.47 -15.45 -14.81
N GLU A 139 13.49 -16.48 -13.95
CA GLU A 139 12.54 -16.63 -12.85
C GLU A 139 12.64 -15.51 -11.82
N SER A 140 13.86 -15.10 -11.44
CA SER A 140 14.09 -14.00 -10.51
C SER A 140 13.60 -12.66 -11.07
N GLU A 141 13.80 -12.41 -12.36
CA GLU A 141 13.28 -11.21 -13.03
C GLU A 141 11.74 -11.17 -13.04
N GLN A 142 11.10 -12.29 -13.39
CA GLN A 142 9.64 -12.40 -13.39
C GLN A 142 9.05 -12.29 -11.98
N ALA A 143 9.72 -12.87 -10.97
CA ALA A 143 9.35 -12.75 -9.57
C ALA A 143 9.41 -11.29 -9.09
N LEU A 144 10.50 -10.57 -9.43
CA LEU A 144 10.66 -9.15 -9.13
C LEU A 144 9.54 -8.32 -9.77
N ALA A 145 9.30 -8.48 -11.07
CA ALA A 145 8.25 -7.76 -11.79
C ALA A 145 6.86 -7.99 -11.19
N LYS A 146 6.55 -9.25 -10.82
CA LYS A 146 5.29 -9.61 -10.15
C LYS A 146 5.16 -8.95 -8.77
N GLN A 147 6.25 -8.91 -7.99
CA GLN A 147 6.25 -8.28 -6.67
C GLN A 147 6.12 -6.75 -6.76
N VAL A 148 6.80 -6.11 -7.71
CA VAL A 148 6.67 -4.65 -7.96
C VAL A 148 5.24 -4.30 -8.36
N LYS A 149 4.62 -5.07 -9.27
CA LYS A 149 3.21 -4.88 -9.63
C LYS A 149 2.28 -5.02 -8.42
N SER A 150 2.52 -6.02 -7.58
CA SER A 150 1.75 -6.22 -6.35
C SER A 150 1.94 -5.07 -5.35
N TYR A 151 3.15 -4.51 -5.25
CA TYR A 151 3.46 -3.36 -4.41
C TYR A 151 2.70 -2.11 -4.88
N HIS A 152 2.75 -1.77 -6.18
CA HIS A 152 2.02 -0.62 -6.71
C HIS A 152 0.51 -0.77 -6.54
N PHE A 153 -0.05 -1.97 -6.80
CA PHE A 153 -1.46 -2.25 -6.56
C PHE A 153 -1.84 -2.05 -5.09
N THR A 154 -1.06 -2.63 -4.17
CA THR A 154 -1.28 -2.52 -2.71
C THR A 154 -1.18 -1.06 -2.26
N SER A 155 -0.23 -0.29 -2.82
CA SER A 155 -0.07 1.13 -2.50
C SER A 155 -1.22 1.98 -3.02
N ALA A 156 -1.66 1.77 -4.26
CA ALA A 156 -2.81 2.47 -4.84
C ALA A 156 -4.09 2.17 -4.05
N PHE A 157 -4.34 0.89 -3.73
CA PHE A 157 -5.50 0.49 -2.95
C PHE A 157 -5.50 1.10 -1.54
N GLY A 158 -4.33 1.12 -0.87
CA GLY A 158 -4.18 1.80 0.41
C GLY A 158 -4.52 3.29 0.35
N THR A 159 -4.12 3.98 -0.73
CA THR A 159 -4.47 5.40 -0.95
C THR A 159 -5.98 5.59 -1.16
N VAL A 160 -6.64 4.71 -1.93
CA VAL A 160 -8.10 4.76 -2.12
C VAL A 160 -8.83 4.60 -0.79
N LEU A 161 -8.43 3.66 0.06
CA LEU A 161 -9.05 3.49 1.39
C LEU A 161 -8.92 4.74 2.26
N LYS A 162 -7.78 5.45 2.18
CA LYS A 162 -7.58 6.73 2.89
C LYS A 162 -8.52 7.81 2.36
N TRP A 163 -8.70 7.90 1.04
CA TRP A 163 -9.63 8.85 0.43
C TRP A 163 -11.09 8.57 0.83
N ILE A 164 -11.50 7.30 0.83
CA ILE A 164 -12.84 6.90 1.28
C ILE A 164 -13.06 7.37 2.72
N LEU A 165 -12.12 7.09 3.64
CA LEU A 165 -12.22 7.56 5.02
C LEU A 165 -12.26 9.09 5.12
N GLY A 166 -11.40 9.79 4.36
CA GLY A 166 -11.34 11.25 4.37
C GLY A 166 -12.65 11.89 3.91
N ILE A 167 -13.21 11.42 2.79
CA ILE A 167 -14.49 11.91 2.25
C ILE A 167 -15.63 11.59 3.21
N SER A 168 -15.67 10.37 3.77
CA SER A 168 -16.69 9.99 4.75
C SER A 168 -16.64 10.85 6.02
N THR A 169 -15.45 11.16 6.53
CA THR A 169 -15.29 12.04 7.69
C THR A 169 -15.70 13.49 7.37
N LEU A 170 -15.34 14.00 6.20
CA LEU A 170 -15.77 15.34 5.75
C LEU A 170 -17.30 15.42 5.59
N GLY A 171 -17.92 14.38 5.04
CA GLY A 171 -19.37 14.31 4.88
C GLY A 171 -20.12 14.38 6.21
N ILE A 172 -19.59 13.77 7.28
CA ILE A 172 -20.15 13.88 8.63
C ILE A 172 -19.96 15.28 9.20
N TYR A 173 -18.79 15.87 9.00
CA TYR A 173 -18.51 17.23 9.46
C TYR A 173 -19.49 18.25 8.85
N PHE A 174 -19.76 18.16 7.55
CA PHE A 174 -20.77 18.99 6.86
C PHE A 174 -22.22 18.71 7.25
N LEU A 175 -22.51 17.54 7.84
CA LEU A 175 -23.85 17.19 8.31
C LEU A 175 -24.13 17.68 9.73
N ILE A 176 -23.08 17.95 10.50
CA ILE A 176 -23.17 18.35 11.92
C ILE A 176 -22.88 19.85 12.10
N GLY A 177 -22.00 20.44 11.29
CA GLY A 177 -21.65 21.87 11.31
C GLY A 177 -22.44 22.67 10.29
#